data_AF-A0A1F4D861-F1
#
_entry.id   AF-A0A1F4D861-F1
#
_cell.length_a   1.000
_cell.length_b   1.000
_cell.length_c   1.000
_cell.angle_alpha   90.00
_cell.angle_beta   90.00
_cell.angle_gamma   90.00
#
_symmetry.space_group_name_H-M   'P 1'
#
loop_
_entity.id
_entity.type
_entity.pdbx_description
1 polymer ?
#
loop_
_entity_poly.entity_id
_entity_poly.type
_entity_poly.pdbx_seq_one_letter_code
_entity_poly.pdbx_strand_id
1 'polypeptide(L)'
;MDHTGKTNALQELAAGLQDLHRALAERARRDYEREHHSLLNPDEFLHLLVTEPRFAWIRSLSELMVDLDVFLRADPSPTEDEAAAVRAEVERLIGAPEQAETPGAFAMFPRRFWAYVREDPHVAVAHAGVKQVLQRLPEPASVNEADVLHERHRWAEVRRHRR
;
A
#
# COMPACT_ATOMS: atom_id res chain seq x y z
N MET A 1 22.47 -18.30 0.27
CA MET A 1 21.08 -17.80 0.28
C MET A 1 21.07 -16.51 1.09
N ASP A 2 20.73 -15.38 0.47
CA ASP A 2 20.81 -14.04 1.07
C ASP A 2 19.47 -13.66 1.73
N HIS A 3 19.17 -14.24 2.90
CA HIS A 3 17.93 -13.98 3.64
C HIS A 3 17.95 -12.63 4.39
N THR A 4 19.15 -12.15 4.75
CA THR A 4 19.34 -10.89 5.48
C THR A 4 19.08 -9.68 4.59
N GLY A 5 19.55 -9.70 3.32
CA GLY A 5 19.27 -8.62 2.36
C GLY A 5 17.78 -8.47 2.03
N LYS A 6 17.05 -9.60 1.93
CA LYS A 6 15.60 -9.62 1.62
C LYS A 6 14.75 -9.08 2.77
N THR A 7 15.04 -9.50 3.99
CA THR A 7 14.33 -9.00 5.19
C THR A 7 14.48 -7.48 5.31
N ASN A 8 15.69 -6.96 5.01
CA ASN A 8 15.93 -5.52 4.96
C ASN A 8 15.10 -4.84 3.85
N ALA A 9 15.08 -5.40 2.63
CA ALA A 9 14.27 -4.84 1.54
C ALA A 9 12.76 -4.79 1.85
N LEU A 10 12.21 -5.78 2.55
CA LEU A 10 10.79 -5.76 2.95
C LEU A 10 10.51 -4.76 4.08
N GLN A 11 11.45 -4.55 5.00
CA GLN A 11 11.34 -3.48 6.00
C GLN A 11 11.41 -2.09 5.35
N GLU A 12 12.31 -1.90 4.39
CA GLU A 12 12.37 -0.68 3.59
C GLU A 12 11.09 -0.49 2.77
N LEU A 13 10.47 -1.57 2.30
CA LEU A 13 9.19 -1.51 1.59
C LEU A 13 8.08 -1.02 2.52
N ALA A 14 7.99 -1.55 3.75
CA ALA A 14 7.03 -1.10 4.75
C ALA A 14 7.21 0.40 5.05
N ALA A 15 8.45 0.86 5.21
CA ALA A 15 8.76 2.29 5.39
C ALA A 15 8.34 3.13 4.18
N GLY A 16 8.65 2.68 2.96
CA GLY A 16 8.26 3.37 1.73
C GLY A 16 6.73 3.46 1.56
N LEU A 17 5.99 2.41 1.93
CA LEU A 17 4.52 2.43 1.93
C LEU A 17 3.97 3.40 2.98
N GLN A 18 4.62 3.53 4.13
CA GLN A 18 4.25 4.52 5.15
C GLN A 18 4.43 5.95 4.64
N ASP A 19 5.53 6.24 3.96
CA ASP A 19 5.78 7.54 3.35
C ASP A 19 4.78 7.84 2.22
N LEU A 20 4.46 6.84 1.40
CA LEU A 20 3.42 6.97 0.37
C LEU A 20 2.04 7.25 0.97
N HIS A 21 1.65 6.52 2.01
CA HIS A 21 0.39 6.75 2.72
C HIS A 21 0.33 8.17 3.29
N ARG A 22 1.41 8.65 3.91
CA ARG A 22 1.49 10.02 4.45
C ARG A 22 1.30 11.05 3.33
N ALA A 23 2.02 10.92 2.22
CA ALA A 23 1.91 11.85 1.10
C ALA A 23 0.49 11.89 0.50
N LEU A 24 -0.15 10.73 0.35
CA LEU A 24 -1.54 10.64 -0.12
C LEU A 24 -2.51 11.29 0.86
N ALA A 25 -2.37 11.03 2.16
CA ALA A 25 -3.21 11.61 3.19
C ALA A 25 -3.07 13.15 3.24
N GLU A 26 -1.84 13.67 3.18
CA GLU A 26 -1.59 15.11 3.18
C GLU A 26 -2.13 15.81 1.93
N ARG A 27 -2.03 15.19 0.75
CA ARG A 27 -2.66 15.70 -0.47
C ARG A 27 -4.19 15.68 -0.35
N ALA A 28 -4.76 14.59 0.16
CA ALA A 28 -6.20 14.46 0.34
C ALA A 28 -6.76 15.48 1.36
N ARG A 29 -6.00 15.75 2.44
CA ARG A 29 -6.30 16.83 3.40
C ARG A 29 -6.35 18.18 2.69
N ARG A 30 -5.31 18.53 1.94
CA ARG A 30 -5.25 19.82 1.21
C ARG A 30 -6.40 20.00 0.23
N ASP A 31 -6.82 18.94 -0.46
CA ASP A 31 -7.99 19.01 -1.35
C ASP A 31 -9.29 19.25 -0.57
N TYR A 32 -9.48 18.58 0.57
CA TYR A 32 -10.64 18.77 1.42
C TYR A 32 -10.71 20.18 2.01
N GLU A 33 -9.60 20.68 2.53
CA GLU A 33 -9.49 22.02 3.11
C GLU A 33 -9.78 23.11 2.08
N ARG A 34 -9.29 22.92 0.84
CA ARG A 34 -9.60 23.81 -0.29
C ARG A 34 -11.07 23.80 -0.68
N GLU A 35 -11.69 22.63 -0.72
CA GLU A 35 -13.11 22.46 -1.07
C GLU A 35 -14.04 23.08 -0.03
N HIS A 36 -13.71 22.98 1.26
CA HIS A 36 -14.56 23.44 2.37
C HIS A 36 -14.15 24.80 2.93
N HIS A 37 -13.10 25.43 2.38
CA HIS A 37 -12.55 26.69 2.86
C HIS A 37 -12.25 26.70 4.37
N SER A 38 -11.82 25.57 4.91
CA SER A 38 -11.55 25.37 6.34
C SER A 38 -10.29 24.55 6.54
N LEU A 39 -9.49 24.92 7.54
CA LEU A 39 -8.29 24.16 7.92
C LEU A 39 -8.66 23.11 8.96
N LEU A 40 -8.19 21.88 8.75
CA LEU A 40 -8.41 20.77 9.67
C LEU A 40 -7.26 20.68 10.65
N ASN A 41 -7.58 20.48 11.93
CA ASN A 41 -6.59 20.03 12.89
C ASN A 41 -6.30 18.52 12.72
N PRO A 42 -5.22 17.99 13.33
CA PRO A 42 -4.84 16.58 13.17
C PRO A 42 -5.93 15.58 13.59
N ASP A 43 -6.67 15.87 14.66
CA ASP A 43 -7.70 14.98 15.19
C ASP A 43 -8.95 14.96 14.30
N GLU A 44 -9.35 16.12 13.78
CA GLU A 44 -10.44 16.25 12.81
C GLU A 44 -10.10 15.51 11.52
N PHE A 45 -8.88 15.68 11.01
CA PHE A 45 -8.47 14.98 9.81
C PHE A 45 -8.39 13.46 10.03
N LEU A 46 -7.87 13.01 11.17
CA LEU A 46 -7.87 11.59 11.53
C LEU A 46 -9.30 11.03 11.59
N HIS A 47 -10.22 11.76 12.23
CA HIS A 47 -11.63 11.37 12.28
C HIS A 47 -12.20 11.20 10.88
N LEU A 48 -12.02 12.19 9.99
CA LEU A 48 -12.48 12.13 8.61
C LEU A 48 -11.86 10.96 7.83
N LEU A 49 -10.56 10.70 7.99
CA LEU A 49 -9.87 9.59 7.33
C LEU A 49 -10.54 8.22 7.66
N VAL A 50 -11.02 8.09 8.90
CA VAL A 50 -11.66 6.88 9.40
C VAL A 50 -13.14 6.82 9.03
N THR A 51 -13.87 7.94 9.09
CA THR A 51 -15.34 7.93 8.97
C THR A 51 -15.86 8.26 7.58
N GLU A 52 -15.17 9.09 6.80
CA GLU A 52 -15.71 9.56 5.53
C GLU A 52 -15.49 8.54 4.39
N PRO A 53 -16.52 8.27 3.57
CA PRO A 53 -16.40 7.41 2.39
C PRO A 53 -15.40 7.93 1.36
N ARG A 54 -15.20 9.25 1.27
CA ARG A 54 -14.28 9.87 0.29
C ARG A 54 -12.81 9.50 0.52
N PHE A 55 -12.43 9.14 1.75
CA PHE A 55 -11.07 8.70 2.12
C PHE A 55 -10.95 7.17 2.16
N ALA A 56 -12.02 6.43 1.84
CA ALA A 56 -12.03 4.97 1.88
C ALA A 56 -10.95 4.32 1.02
N TRP A 57 -10.60 4.94 -0.11
CA TRP A 57 -9.56 4.45 -0.99
C TRP A 57 -8.17 4.47 -0.30
N ILE A 58 -7.85 5.46 0.55
CA ILE A 58 -6.57 5.49 1.27
C ILE A 58 -6.46 4.32 2.25
N ARG A 59 -7.59 3.89 2.84
CA ARG A 59 -7.62 2.77 3.79
C ARG A 59 -7.16 1.45 3.17
N SER A 60 -7.36 1.24 1.87
CA SER A 60 -6.85 0.04 1.17
C SER A 60 -5.32 -0.08 1.25
N LEU A 61 -4.60 1.05 1.26
CA LEU A 61 -3.15 1.07 1.49
C LEU A 61 -2.82 0.80 2.96
N SER A 62 -3.57 1.40 3.91
CA SER A 62 -3.37 1.15 5.34
C SER A 62 -3.59 -0.33 5.71
N GLU A 63 -4.58 -0.99 5.10
CA GLU A 63 -4.83 -2.42 5.29
C GLU A 63 -3.64 -3.27 4.82
N LEU A 64 -3.12 -2.98 3.63
CA LEU A 64 -1.94 -3.67 3.11
C LEU A 64 -0.70 -3.47 4.01
N MET A 65 -0.48 -2.25 4.51
CA MET A 65 0.61 -1.96 5.45
C MET A 65 0.47 -2.77 6.74
N VAL A 66 -0.75 -2.87 7.30
CA VAL A 66 -1.00 -3.66 8.51
C VAL A 66 -0.77 -5.14 8.26
N ASP A 67 -1.21 -5.67 7.13
CA ASP A 67 -1.01 -7.08 6.77
C ASP A 67 0.49 -7.38 6.60
N LEU A 68 1.26 -6.47 5.98
CA LEU A 68 2.72 -6.57 5.86
C LEU A 68 3.44 -6.49 7.22
N ASP A 69 3.06 -5.56 8.08
CA ASP A 69 3.65 -5.42 9.43
C ASP A 69 3.42 -6.68 10.27
N VAL A 70 2.23 -7.27 10.18
CA VAL A 70 1.90 -8.52 10.87
C VAL A 70 2.74 -9.66 10.33
N PHE A 71 2.86 -9.77 9.00
CA PHE A 71 3.68 -10.77 8.33
C PHE A 71 5.14 -10.69 8.78
N LEU A 72 5.76 -9.51 8.68
CA LEU A 72 7.17 -9.30 9.07
C LEU A 72 7.45 -9.53 10.56
N ARG A 73 6.44 -9.36 11.43
CA ARG A 73 6.54 -9.69 12.86
C ARG A 73 6.33 -11.16 13.17
N ALA A 74 5.71 -11.91 12.27
CA ALA A 74 5.45 -13.34 12.44
C ALA A 74 6.60 -14.16 11.87
N ASP A 75 7.13 -13.76 10.72
CA ASP A 75 8.29 -14.36 10.08
C ASP A 75 9.43 -13.34 9.89
N PRO A 76 10.48 -13.40 10.73
CA PRO A 76 11.64 -12.51 10.60
C PRO A 76 12.61 -12.93 9.49
N SER A 77 12.34 -14.01 8.74
CA SER A 77 13.18 -14.50 7.65
C SER A 77 12.35 -15.08 6.50
N PRO A 78 11.54 -14.23 5.84
CA PRO A 78 10.64 -14.67 4.78
C PRO A 78 11.38 -15.32 3.61
N THR A 79 10.71 -16.31 3.02
CA THR A 79 11.16 -17.04 1.83
C THR A 79 11.15 -16.16 0.58
N GLU A 80 11.74 -16.66 -0.50
CA GLU A 80 11.77 -15.95 -1.79
C GLU A 80 10.37 -15.82 -2.40
N ASP A 81 9.57 -16.89 -2.31
CA ASP A 81 8.20 -16.92 -2.80
C ASP A 81 7.31 -15.95 -2.02
N GLU A 82 7.48 -15.86 -0.70
CA GLU A 82 6.74 -14.89 0.13
C GLU A 82 7.15 -13.44 -0.20
N ALA A 83 8.44 -13.18 -0.38
CA ALA A 83 8.91 -11.85 -0.80
C ALA A 83 8.37 -11.46 -2.19
N ALA A 84 8.27 -12.42 -3.11
CA ALA A 84 7.68 -12.21 -4.42
C ALA A 84 6.16 -11.97 -4.35
N ALA A 85 5.46 -12.68 -3.46
CA ALA A 85 4.03 -12.46 -3.19
C ALA A 85 3.77 -11.06 -2.60
N VAL A 86 4.61 -10.59 -1.67
CA VAL A 86 4.58 -9.20 -1.17
C VAL A 86 4.75 -8.20 -2.30
N ARG A 87 5.75 -8.40 -3.17
CA ARG A 87 5.95 -7.53 -4.34
C ARG A 87 4.71 -7.49 -5.22
N ALA A 88 4.15 -8.65 -5.57
CA ALA A 88 2.98 -8.75 -6.43
C ALA A 88 1.76 -8.02 -5.86
N GLU A 89 1.49 -8.15 -4.55
CA GLU A 89 0.34 -7.50 -3.93
C GLU A 89 0.49 -5.97 -3.85
N VAL A 90 1.70 -5.48 -3.58
CA VAL A 90 1.97 -4.03 -3.63
C VAL A 90 1.83 -3.51 -5.07
N GLU A 91 2.41 -4.20 -6.05
CA GLU A 91 2.30 -3.83 -7.47
C GLU A 91 0.85 -3.85 -7.97
N ARG A 92 0.03 -4.78 -7.49
CA ARG A 92 -1.41 -4.82 -7.80
C ARG A 92 -2.14 -3.59 -7.26
N LEU A 93 -1.80 -3.12 -6.06
CA LEU A 93 -2.44 -1.95 -5.46
C LEU A 93 -2.00 -0.65 -6.12
N ILE A 94 -0.68 -0.44 -6.31
CA ILE A 94 -0.11 0.82 -6.82
C ILE A 94 0.16 0.82 -8.33
N GLY A 95 -0.19 -0.27 -9.01
CA GLY A 95 0.02 -0.50 -10.44
C GLY A 95 -0.77 0.46 -11.32
N ALA A 96 -0.38 0.53 -12.60
CA ALA A 96 -1.05 1.38 -13.57
C ALA A 96 -2.52 0.96 -13.74
N PRO A 97 -3.44 1.89 -14.02
CA PRO A 97 -4.87 1.57 -14.12
C PRO A 97 -5.18 0.61 -15.28
N GLU A 98 -4.32 0.54 -16.30
CA GLU A 98 -4.39 -0.43 -17.41
C GLU A 98 -4.19 -1.89 -16.95
N GLN A 99 -3.66 -2.10 -15.74
CA GLN A 99 -3.44 -3.41 -15.13
C GLN A 99 -4.57 -3.79 -14.14
N ALA A 100 -5.51 -2.89 -13.87
CA ALA A 100 -6.55 -3.05 -12.87
C ALA A 100 -7.94 -3.18 -13.53
N GLU A 101 -8.23 -4.33 -14.13
CA GLU A 101 -9.60 -4.71 -14.49
C GLU A 101 -10.36 -5.19 -13.24
N THR A 102 -10.47 -4.34 -12.20
CA THR A 102 -11.18 -4.73 -10.96
C THR A 102 -12.47 -3.93 -10.81
N PRO A 103 -13.66 -4.57 -10.86
CA PRO A 103 -14.92 -3.87 -10.61
C PRO A 103 -15.07 -3.47 -9.12
N GLY A 104 -15.78 -2.37 -8.84
CA GLY A 104 -16.16 -1.95 -7.48
C GLY A 104 -15.25 -0.87 -6.85
N ALA A 105 -15.25 -0.75 -5.52
CA ALA A 105 -14.50 0.27 -4.78
C ALA A 105 -12.98 0.22 -5.04
N PHE A 106 -12.46 -0.94 -5.44
CA PHE A 106 -11.08 -1.11 -5.90
C PHE A 106 -10.79 -0.43 -7.24
N ALA A 107 -11.78 -0.18 -8.11
CA ALA A 107 -11.61 0.62 -9.33
C ALA A 107 -11.32 2.11 -9.04
N MET A 108 -11.79 2.60 -7.90
CA MET A 108 -11.61 4.01 -7.52
C MET A 108 -10.19 4.31 -7.06
N PHE A 109 -9.49 3.31 -6.48
CA PHE A 109 -8.13 3.49 -5.98
C PHE A 109 -7.15 3.86 -7.10
N PRO A 110 -6.94 3.05 -8.17
CA PRO A 110 -5.98 3.37 -9.21
C PRO A 110 -6.25 4.73 -9.85
N ARG A 111 -7.51 5.05 -10.11
CA ARG A 111 -7.86 6.32 -10.77
C ARG A 111 -7.51 7.54 -9.92
N ARG A 112 -7.83 7.53 -8.62
CA ARG A 112 -7.54 8.66 -7.72
C ARG A 112 -6.08 8.72 -7.31
N PHE A 113 -5.48 7.55 -7.05
CA PHE A 113 -4.05 7.39 -6.81
C PHE A 113 -3.22 7.99 -7.96
N TRP A 114 -3.47 7.60 -9.21
CA TRP A 114 -2.70 8.10 -10.34
C TRP A 114 -2.97 9.56 -10.67
N ALA A 115 -4.14 10.11 -10.34
CA ALA A 115 -4.35 11.55 -10.38
C ALA A 115 -3.39 12.27 -9.42
N TYR A 116 -3.28 11.79 -8.17
CA TYR A 116 -2.36 12.37 -7.19
C TYR A 116 -0.89 12.19 -7.56
N VAL A 117 -0.51 11.02 -8.12
CA VAL A 117 0.86 10.79 -8.62
C VAL A 117 1.22 11.79 -9.73
N ARG A 118 0.29 12.15 -10.62
CA ARG A 118 0.55 13.13 -11.70
C ARG A 118 0.57 14.57 -11.21
N GLU A 119 -0.24 14.90 -10.22
CA GLU A 119 -0.51 16.29 -9.82
C GLU A 119 0.29 16.74 -8.59
N ASP A 120 0.80 15.81 -7.77
CA ASP A 120 1.57 16.13 -6.57
C ASP A 120 3.01 15.58 -6.62
N PRO A 121 4.04 16.43 -6.66
CA PRO A 121 5.43 15.99 -6.65
C PRO A 121 5.80 15.13 -5.44
N HIS A 122 5.21 15.36 -4.25
CA HIS A 122 5.52 14.56 -3.06
C HIS A 122 4.97 13.14 -3.19
N VAL A 123 3.76 13.00 -3.74
CA VAL A 123 3.17 11.69 -4.02
C VAL A 123 3.97 10.96 -5.11
N ALA A 124 4.40 11.68 -6.15
CA ALA A 124 5.23 11.11 -7.23
C ALA A 124 6.56 10.57 -6.70
N VAL A 125 7.26 11.35 -5.86
CA VAL A 125 8.53 10.95 -5.24
C VAL A 125 8.35 9.76 -4.30
N ALA A 126 7.31 9.77 -3.45
CA ALA A 126 7.03 8.65 -2.56
C ALA A 126 6.71 7.36 -3.35
N HIS A 127 5.91 7.45 -4.41
CA HIS A 127 5.63 6.33 -5.31
C HIS A 127 6.91 5.80 -5.98
N ALA A 128 7.80 6.69 -6.45
CA ALA A 128 9.08 6.28 -7.03
C ALA A 128 9.97 5.55 -6.01
N GLY A 129 9.99 6.01 -4.74
CA GLY A 129 10.69 5.34 -3.65
C GLY A 129 10.20 3.90 -3.44
N VAL A 130 8.89 3.68 -3.42
CA VAL A 130 8.31 2.33 -3.34
C VAL A 130 8.74 1.47 -4.53
N LYS A 131 8.67 2.01 -5.76
CA LYS A 131 9.09 1.28 -6.98
C LYS A 131 10.56 0.88 -6.93
N GLN A 132 11.45 1.72 -6.42
CA GLN A 132 12.88 1.39 -6.26
C GLN A 132 13.11 0.24 -5.27
N VAL A 133 12.30 0.15 -4.20
CA VAL A 133 12.36 -0.99 -3.28
C VAL A 133 11.86 -2.26 -3.94
N LEU A 134 10.72 -2.20 -4.65
CA LEU A 134 10.13 -3.36 -5.33
C LEU A 134 11.08 -3.99 -6.36
N GLN A 135 11.88 -3.18 -7.06
CA GLN A 135 12.89 -3.66 -8.02
C GLN A 135 13.99 -4.54 -7.38
N ARG A 136 14.15 -4.48 -6.06
CA ARG A 136 15.13 -5.29 -5.31
C ARG A 136 14.52 -6.59 -4.76
N LEU A 137 13.19 -6.74 -4.86
CA LEU A 137 12.49 -7.96 -4.47
C LEU A 137 12.37 -8.92 -5.65
N PRO A 138 12.36 -10.24 -5.40
CA PRO A 138 12.25 -11.25 -6.45
C PRO A 138 10.99 -11.05 -7.29
N GLU A 139 11.08 -11.34 -8.58
CA GLU A 139 9.90 -11.35 -9.44
C GLU A 139 9.04 -12.57 -9.16
N PRO A 140 7.71 -12.41 -9.11
CA PRO A 140 6.80 -13.54 -9.04
C PRO A 140 6.94 -14.41 -10.30
N ALA A 141 7.21 -15.71 -10.13
CA ALA A 141 7.41 -16.67 -11.22
C ALA A 141 6.18 -16.77 -12.16
N SER A 142 5.00 -16.44 -11.65
CA SER A 142 3.76 -16.18 -12.37
C SER A 142 2.81 -15.39 -11.48
N VAL A 143 2.36 -14.20 -11.91
CA VAL A 143 1.32 -13.46 -11.17
C VAL A 143 -0.05 -14.03 -11.57
N ASN A 144 -0.52 -15.04 -10.86
CA ASN A 144 -1.92 -15.45 -10.91
C ASN A 144 -2.68 -14.68 -9.81
N GLU A 145 -3.78 -14.03 -10.17
CA GLU A 145 -4.60 -13.28 -9.22
C GLU A 145 -5.10 -14.17 -8.07
N ALA A 146 -5.39 -15.45 -8.34
CA ALA A 146 -5.78 -16.41 -7.32
C ALA A 146 -4.67 -16.66 -6.30
N ASP A 147 -3.41 -16.73 -6.73
CA ASP A 147 -2.26 -17.01 -5.86
C ASP A 147 -1.94 -15.79 -4.99
N VAL A 148 -2.02 -14.58 -5.56
CA VAL A 148 -1.83 -13.32 -4.83
C VAL A 148 -2.92 -13.14 -3.77
N LEU A 149 -4.19 -13.39 -4.13
CA LEU A 149 -5.31 -13.34 -3.18
C LEU A 149 -5.19 -14.41 -2.09
N HIS A 150 -4.71 -15.61 -2.45
CA HIS A 150 -4.49 -16.70 -1.49
C HIS A 150 -3.40 -16.32 -0.48
N GLU A 151 -2.28 -15.76 -0.93
CA GLU A 151 -1.20 -15.31 -0.04
C GLU A 151 -1.64 -14.12 0.83
N ARG A 152 -2.40 -13.17 0.28
CA ARG A 152 -2.99 -12.10 1.09
C ARG A 152 -3.94 -12.66 2.16
N HIS A 153 -4.75 -13.67 1.82
CA HIS A 153 -5.60 -14.35 2.80
C HIS A 153 -4.76 -15.01 3.89
N ARG A 154 -3.64 -15.65 3.52
CA ARG A 154 -2.69 -16.25 4.47
C ARG A 154 -2.13 -15.22 5.45
N TRP A 155 -1.71 -14.04 5.00
CA TRP A 155 -1.26 -12.95 5.91
C TRP A 155 -2.40 -12.48 6.83
N ALA A 156 -3.62 -12.36 6.29
CA ALA A 156 -4.79 -11.98 7.07
C ALA A 156 -5.18 -13.05 8.12
N GLU A 157 -4.95 -14.34 7.84
CA GLU A 157 -5.14 -15.41 8.82
C GLU A 157 -4.10 -15.35 9.94
N VAL A 158 -2.83 -15.07 9.63
CA VAL A 158 -1.79 -14.83 10.65
C VAL A 158 -2.21 -13.70 11.60
N ARG A 159 -2.85 -12.65 11.06
CA ARG A 159 -3.42 -11.55 11.86
C ARG A 159 -4.55 -11.97 12.79
N ARG A 160 -5.38 -12.97 12.42
CA ARG A 160 -6.50 -13.47 13.23
C ARG A 160 -6.04 -14.32 14.42
N HIS A 161 -4.95 -15.06 14.28
CA HIS A 161 -4.47 -16.00 15.30
C HIS A 161 -3.70 -15.35 16.46
N ARG A 162 -3.52 -14.01 16.45
CA ARG A 162 -2.73 -13.27 17.45
C ARG A 162 -3.56 -12.31 18.33
N ARG A 163 -4.90 -12.44 18.31
CA ARG A 163 -5.82 -11.66 19.15
C ARG A 163 -6.13 -12.33 20.48
#